data_AF-A0A4C2E9V6-F1
#
_entry.id   AF-A0A4C2E9V6-F1
#
_cell.length_a   1.000
_cell.length_b   1.000
_cell.length_c   1.000
_cell.angle_alpha   90.00
_cell.angle_beta   90.00
_cell.angle_gamma   90.00
#
_symmetry.space_group_name_H-M   'P 1'
#
loop_
_entity.id
_entity.type
_entity.pdbx_description
1 polymer ?
#
loop_
_entity_poly.entity_id
_entity_poly.type
_entity_poly.pdbx_seq_one_letter_code
_entity_poly.pdbx_strand_id
1 'polypeptide(L)'
;MSVDLEFTYFDSLCEEDQALQQNYEQLQNVIQILKNLAESEKSEDDQLQSLRNLVGAHEKLVSSSIDLRYTKYKTRESQVTNSKRFRRNENHGKLQNVQGLKEYVTMIEHVNKESLDYVNLLQRLSVDLAKQIEISEPEVSEFVVNNWNPPHDMQLILEQLADPKKDSAQLQSQLDQHLDQIKMERAKYTIENKYSLQETLNEINKEVNYWRRNWNAIENLMFGDSSHSIKKMLQSIDLLRTKLEEPIQSCEQD
;
A
#
# COMPACT_ATOMS: atom_id res chain seq x y z
N MET A 1 31.12 -46.31 31.12
CA MET A 1 32.31 -46.00 31.94
C MET A 1 33.22 -45.18 31.04
N SER A 2 33.55 -43.93 31.26
CA SER A 2 33.64 -43.09 32.46
C SER A 2 32.65 -41.92 32.40
N VAL A 3 32.03 -41.62 33.53
CA VAL A 3 31.36 -40.34 33.76
C VAL A 3 32.48 -39.37 34.09
N ASP A 4 33.08 -38.77 33.06
CA ASP A 4 33.80 -37.53 33.27
C ASP A 4 32.72 -36.53 33.70
N LEU A 5 32.62 -36.26 35.01
CA LEU A 5 31.87 -35.11 35.48
C LEU A 5 32.49 -33.92 34.77
N GLU A 6 31.82 -33.40 33.74
CA GLU A 6 32.21 -32.16 33.10
C GLU A 6 32.16 -31.10 34.19
N PHE A 7 33.33 -30.72 34.70
CA PHE A 7 33.49 -29.58 35.59
C PHE A 7 32.90 -28.37 34.85
N THR A 8 31.68 -27.99 35.21
CA THR A 8 30.98 -26.95 34.47
C THR A 8 31.62 -25.60 34.78
N TYR A 9 31.41 -24.60 33.92
CA TYR A 9 31.84 -23.24 34.23
C TYR A 9 31.28 -22.77 35.59
N PHE A 10 30.05 -23.20 35.91
CA PHE A 10 29.41 -22.93 37.17
C PHE A 10 30.15 -23.58 38.35
N ASP A 11 30.54 -24.85 38.25
CA ASP A 11 31.29 -25.54 39.31
C ASP A 11 32.65 -24.88 39.57
N SER A 12 33.35 -24.44 38.51
CA SER A 12 34.61 -23.70 38.66
C SER A 12 34.45 -22.32 39.31
N LEU A 13 33.31 -21.66 39.12
CA LEU A 13 33.00 -20.39 39.79
C LEU A 13 32.74 -20.59 41.29
N CYS A 14 32.05 -21.66 41.67
CA CYS A 14 31.84 -22.01 43.07
C CYS A 14 33.16 -22.34 43.80
N GLU A 15 34.08 -23.03 43.12
CA GLU A 15 35.43 -23.31 43.64
C GLU A 15 36.29 -22.02 43.77
N GLU A 16 36.17 -21.08 42.82
CA GLU A 16 36.81 -19.77 42.91
C GLU A 16 36.28 -18.95 44.10
N ASP A 17 34.98 -18.98 44.37
CA ASP A 17 34.34 -18.28 45.50
C ASP A 17 34.79 -18.86 46.85
N GLN A 18 34.88 -20.19 46.96
CA GLN A 18 35.40 -20.84 48.16
C GLN A 18 36.88 -20.47 48.42
N ALA A 19 37.72 -20.46 47.39
CA ALA A 19 39.12 -20.05 47.51
C ALA A 19 39.26 -18.56 47.87
N LEU A 20 38.36 -17.70 47.36
CA LEU A 20 38.31 -16.28 47.68
C LEU A 20 37.97 -16.07 49.17
N GLN A 21 36.97 -16.78 49.68
CA GLN A 21 36.57 -16.69 51.08
C GLN A 21 37.72 -17.11 52.02
N GLN A 22 38.40 -18.22 51.71
CA GLN A 22 39.56 -18.66 52.48
C GLN A 22 40.71 -17.64 52.45
N ASN A 23 41.00 -17.05 51.29
CA ASN A 23 42.02 -16.00 51.17
C ASN A 23 41.66 -14.75 51.98
N TYR A 24 40.39 -14.35 51.96
CA TYR A 24 39.88 -13.22 52.74
C TYR A 24 40.02 -13.45 54.24
N GLU A 25 39.70 -14.64 54.75
CA GLU A 25 39.88 -14.99 56.16
C GLU A 25 41.36 -14.93 56.58
N GLN A 26 42.28 -15.46 55.77
CA GLN A 26 43.72 -15.36 56.06
C GLN A 26 44.23 -13.92 56.04
N LEU A 27 43.72 -13.09 55.12
CA LEU A 27 44.07 -11.67 55.05
C LEU A 27 43.58 -10.92 56.29
N GLN A 28 42.35 -11.16 56.73
CA GLN A 28 41.82 -10.57 57.97
C GLN A 28 42.65 -10.95 59.19
N ASN A 29 43.07 -12.22 59.29
CA ASN A 29 43.96 -12.68 60.35
C ASN A 29 45.31 -11.93 60.35
N VAL A 30 45.93 -11.78 59.18
CA VAL A 30 47.19 -11.01 59.04
C VAL A 30 46.99 -9.55 59.42
N ILE A 31 45.91 -8.91 58.94
CA ILE A 31 45.58 -7.52 59.28
C ILE A 31 45.36 -7.36 60.78
N GLN A 32 44.69 -8.30 61.43
CA GLN A 32 44.48 -8.25 62.87
C GLN A 32 45.79 -8.37 63.65
N ILE A 33 46.71 -9.26 63.22
CA ILE A 33 48.04 -9.39 63.81
C ILE A 33 48.84 -8.09 63.62
N LEU A 34 48.78 -7.47 62.43
CA LEU A 34 49.46 -6.21 62.14
C LEU A 34 48.89 -5.04 62.96
N LYS A 35 47.56 -4.96 63.12
CA LYS A 35 46.92 -3.98 64.02
C LYS A 35 47.39 -4.19 65.45
N ASN A 36 47.43 -5.44 65.90
CA ASN A 36 47.89 -5.77 67.23
C ASN A 36 49.36 -5.36 67.46
N LEU A 37 50.21 -5.42 66.44
CA LEU A 37 51.61 -4.98 66.47
C LEU A 37 51.78 -3.46 66.42
N ALA A 38 50.81 -2.73 65.84
CA ALA A 38 50.85 -1.27 65.73
C ALA A 38 50.36 -0.53 66.99
N GLU A 39 49.75 -1.25 67.96
CA GLU A 39 49.28 -0.68 69.22
C GLU A 39 50.45 -0.42 70.19
N SER A 40 50.54 0.82 70.68
CA SER A 40 51.65 1.35 71.48
C SER A 40 51.69 0.91 72.96
N GLU A 41 50.72 0.12 73.42
CA GLU A 41 50.54 -0.24 74.85
C GLU A 41 50.85 -1.72 75.18
N LYS A 42 51.52 -2.46 74.29
CA LYS A 42 51.77 -3.91 74.49
C LYS A 42 53.18 -4.23 75.02
N SER A 43 53.25 -5.28 75.83
CA SER A 43 54.51 -5.86 76.34
C SER A 43 55.38 -6.35 75.16
N GLU A 44 56.70 -6.20 75.28
CA GLU A 44 57.67 -6.64 74.26
C GLU A 44 57.53 -8.14 73.94
N ASP A 45 57.20 -8.96 74.94
CA ASP A 45 56.97 -10.40 74.75
C ASP A 45 55.73 -10.70 73.87
N ASP A 46 54.66 -9.92 74.01
CA ASP A 46 53.43 -10.06 73.20
C ASP A 46 53.67 -9.62 71.74
N GLN A 47 54.55 -8.62 71.55
CA GLN A 47 54.97 -8.18 70.23
C GLN A 47 55.84 -9.24 69.53
N LEU A 48 56.80 -9.85 70.24
CA LEU A 48 57.62 -10.94 69.72
C LEU A 48 56.79 -12.17 69.36
N GLN A 49 55.78 -12.52 70.17
CA GLN A 49 54.87 -13.62 69.87
C GLN A 49 53.96 -13.30 68.66
N SER A 50 53.49 -12.06 68.54
CA SER A 50 52.71 -11.60 67.38
C SER A 50 53.55 -11.60 66.09
N LEU A 51 54.84 -11.27 66.16
CA LEU A 51 55.77 -11.38 65.02
C LEU A 51 56.00 -12.83 64.58
N ARG A 52 56.13 -13.77 65.52
CA ARG A 52 56.22 -15.21 65.19
C ARG A 52 54.94 -15.73 64.54
N ASN A 53 53.79 -15.31 65.06
CA ASN A 53 52.48 -15.67 64.49
C ASN A 53 52.27 -15.04 63.10
N LEU A 54 52.83 -13.85 62.85
CA LEU A 54 52.77 -13.18 61.55
C LEU A 54 53.47 -13.99 60.46
N VAL A 55 54.63 -14.60 60.75
CA VAL A 55 55.36 -15.43 59.78
C VAL A 55 54.50 -16.61 59.32
N GLY A 56 53.88 -17.33 60.27
CA GLY A 56 52.99 -18.45 59.93
C GLY A 56 51.70 -18.04 59.23
N ALA A 57 51.14 -16.87 59.57
CA ALA A 57 49.96 -16.33 58.88
C ALA A 57 50.30 -15.83 57.47
N HIS A 58 51.51 -15.29 57.26
CA HIS A 58 51.99 -14.85 55.96
C HIS A 58 52.15 -16.03 54.99
N GLU A 59 52.75 -17.14 55.42
CA GLU A 59 52.88 -18.34 54.59
C GLU A 59 51.51 -18.88 54.12
N LYS A 60 50.52 -18.91 55.02
CA LYS A 60 49.13 -19.32 54.71
C LYS A 60 48.41 -18.35 53.76
N LEU A 61 48.68 -17.06 53.89
CA LEU A 61 48.14 -16.05 52.97
C LEU A 61 48.73 -16.21 51.57
N VAL A 62 50.04 -16.48 51.48
CA VAL A 62 50.71 -16.72 50.20
C VAL A 62 50.20 -18.00 49.54
N SER A 63 50.06 -19.10 50.30
CA SER A 63 49.52 -20.36 49.75
C SER A 63 48.08 -20.20 49.24
N SER A 64 47.18 -19.60 50.04
CA SER A 64 45.80 -19.33 49.61
C SER A 64 45.71 -18.39 48.41
N SER A 65 46.64 -17.44 48.28
CA SER A 65 46.70 -16.56 47.09
C SER A 65 47.15 -17.32 45.83
N ILE A 66 48.01 -18.33 45.95
CA ILE A 66 48.42 -19.17 44.82
C ILE A 66 47.23 -20.02 44.36
N ASP A 67 46.51 -20.61 45.30
CA ASP A 67 45.32 -21.43 45.02
C ASP A 67 44.23 -20.61 44.32
N LEU A 68 43.96 -19.38 44.78
CA LEU A 68 43.01 -18.47 44.13
C LEU A 68 43.40 -18.10 42.68
N ARG A 69 44.70 -17.92 42.41
CA ARG A 69 45.18 -17.66 41.04
C ARG A 69 45.03 -18.90 40.17
N TYR A 70 45.28 -20.08 40.72
CA TYR A 70 45.10 -21.35 40.02
C TYR A 70 43.63 -21.57 39.63
N THR A 71 42.70 -21.40 40.58
CA THR A 71 41.25 -21.51 40.30
C THR A 71 40.82 -20.48 39.27
N LYS A 72 41.37 -19.25 39.30
CA LYS A 72 41.07 -18.24 38.28
C LYS A 72 41.39 -18.69 36.86
N TYR A 73 42.57 -19.28 36.64
CA TYR A 73 42.96 -19.78 35.32
C TYR A 73 42.07 -20.95 34.89
N LYS A 74 41.73 -21.85 35.81
CA LYS A 74 40.82 -22.98 35.58
C LYS A 74 39.42 -22.50 35.17
N THR A 75 38.86 -21.54 35.88
CA THR A 75 37.55 -20.93 35.56
C THR A 75 37.56 -20.25 34.20
N ARG A 76 38.64 -19.54 33.87
CA ARG A 76 38.80 -18.90 32.55
C ARG A 76 38.85 -19.92 31.43
N GLU A 77 39.57 -21.02 31.60
CA GLU A 77 39.64 -22.09 30.61
C GLU A 77 38.26 -22.73 30.42
N SER A 78 37.54 -23.03 31.51
CA SER A 78 36.17 -23.56 31.45
C SER A 78 35.18 -22.62 30.74
N GLN A 79 35.34 -21.30 30.91
CA GLN A 79 34.54 -20.31 30.19
C GLN A 79 34.79 -20.37 28.68
N VAL A 80 36.07 -20.41 28.27
CA VAL A 80 36.48 -20.39 26.86
C VAL A 80 36.07 -21.68 26.16
N THR A 81 36.22 -22.84 26.80
CA THR A 81 35.81 -24.14 26.25
C THR A 81 34.29 -24.21 26.09
N ASN A 82 33.51 -23.79 27.09
CA ASN A 82 32.05 -23.76 27.01
C ASN A 82 31.54 -22.78 25.95
N SER A 83 32.15 -21.60 25.82
CA SER A 83 31.76 -20.62 24.79
C SER A 83 31.98 -21.12 23.36
N LYS A 84 33.01 -21.93 23.12
CA LYS A 84 33.26 -22.55 21.80
C LYS A 84 32.23 -23.61 21.45
N ARG A 85 31.70 -24.34 22.44
CA ARG A 85 30.64 -25.35 22.25
C ARG A 85 29.32 -24.72 21.81
N PHE A 86 28.92 -23.59 22.40
CA PHE A 86 27.68 -22.89 22.00
C PHE A 86 27.71 -22.32 20.58
N ARG A 87 28.89 -22.01 20.02
CA ARG A 87 29.02 -21.56 18.63
C ARG A 87 28.97 -22.70 17.61
N ARG A 88 29.21 -23.94 18.03
CA ARG A 88 29.06 -25.12 17.18
C ARG A 88 27.68 -25.70 17.42
N ASN A 89 27.03 -26.12 16.35
CA ASN A 89 25.66 -26.65 16.34
C ASN A 89 25.46 -27.97 17.13
N GLU A 90 26.29 -28.26 18.14
CA GLU A 90 26.29 -29.51 18.92
C GLU A 90 24.97 -29.72 19.67
N ASN A 91 24.31 -28.64 20.10
CA ASN A 91 22.98 -28.72 20.73
C ASN A 91 21.83 -28.96 19.73
N HIS A 92 22.04 -28.67 18.44
CA HIS A 92 21.04 -28.96 17.40
C HIS A 92 21.04 -30.44 17.00
N GLY A 93 22.10 -31.19 17.29
CA GLY A 93 22.17 -32.64 17.08
C GLY A 93 21.22 -33.45 17.98
N LYS A 94 20.70 -32.86 19.06
CA LYS A 94 19.73 -33.48 19.98
C LYS A 94 18.27 -33.19 19.62
N LEU A 95 18.01 -32.46 18.53
CA LEU A 95 16.65 -32.19 18.08
C LEU A 95 16.01 -33.50 17.60
N GLN A 96 15.09 -34.05 18.39
CA GLN A 96 14.43 -35.33 18.10
C GLN A 96 13.44 -35.26 16.92
N ASN A 97 13.21 -34.09 16.31
CA ASN A 97 12.20 -33.91 15.27
C ASN A 97 12.67 -33.00 14.11
N VAL A 98 13.81 -33.37 13.50
CA VAL A 98 14.39 -32.66 12.34
C VAL A 98 13.49 -32.75 11.10
N GLN A 99 12.69 -33.82 10.98
CA GLN A 99 11.88 -34.10 9.80
C GLN A 99 10.74 -33.08 9.62
N GLY A 100 10.02 -32.76 10.70
CA GLY A 100 8.97 -31.72 10.67
C GLY A 100 9.52 -30.29 10.57
N LEU A 101 10.76 -30.05 11.02
CA LEU A 101 11.36 -28.71 10.92
C LEU A 101 11.60 -28.31 9.46
N LYS A 102 12.05 -29.25 8.62
CA LYS A 102 12.22 -28.98 7.18
C LYS A 102 10.88 -28.67 6.51
N GLU A 103 9.85 -29.46 6.80
CA GLU A 103 8.50 -29.24 6.27
C GLU A 103 7.95 -27.90 6.71
N TYR A 104 8.11 -27.54 7.99
CA TYR A 104 7.70 -26.24 8.52
C TYR A 104 8.43 -25.07 7.86
N VAL A 105 9.76 -25.13 7.77
CA VAL A 105 10.54 -24.07 7.10
C VAL A 105 10.15 -23.94 5.63
N THR A 106 10.00 -25.07 4.94
CA THR A 106 9.56 -25.09 3.54
C THR A 106 8.17 -24.47 3.39
N MET A 107 7.24 -24.79 4.30
CA MET A 107 5.89 -24.22 4.30
C MET A 107 5.93 -22.70 4.49
N ILE A 108 6.73 -22.20 5.44
CA ILE A 108 6.89 -20.76 5.67
C ILE A 108 7.51 -20.06 4.45
N GLU A 109 8.51 -20.67 3.81
CA GLU A 109 9.10 -20.14 2.57
C GLU A 109 8.07 -20.07 1.43
N HIS A 110 7.22 -21.09 1.28
CA HIS A 110 6.14 -21.09 0.29
C HIS A 110 5.10 -20.02 0.59
N VAL A 111 4.62 -19.93 1.83
CA VAL A 111 3.65 -18.91 2.24
C VAL A 111 4.20 -17.50 2.01
N ASN A 112 5.47 -17.26 2.33
CA ASN A 112 6.10 -15.98 2.10
C ASN A 112 6.18 -15.64 0.61
N LYS A 113 6.59 -16.61 -0.21
CA LYS A 113 6.65 -16.43 -1.67
C LYS A 113 5.26 -16.13 -2.24
N GLU A 114 4.26 -16.95 -1.91
CA GLU A 114 2.88 -16.80 -2.40
C GLU A 114 2.25 -15.49 -1.94
N SER A 115 2.54 -15.04 -0.71
CA SER A 115 2.07 -13.75 -0.21
C SER A 115 2.68 -12.58 -0.97
N LEU A 116 3.98 -12.63 -1.29
CA LEU A 116 4.64 -11.62 -2.11
C LEU A 116 4.10 -11.61 -3.54
N ASP A 117 3.89 -12.79 -4.13
CA ASP A 117 3.30 -12.93 -5.45
C ASP A 117 1.87 -12.36 -5.48
N TYR A 118 1.05 -12.64 -4.47
CA TYR A 118 -0.31 -12.10 -4.34
C TYR A 118 -0.33 -10.57 -4.24
N VAL A 119 0.49 -9.97 -3.38
CA VAL A 119 0.59 -8.51 -3.26
C VAL A 119 1.04 -7.88 -4.57
N ASN A 120 1.99 -8.51 -5.27
CA ASN A 120 2.49 -8.02 -6.55
C ASN A 120 1.41 -8.07 -7.64
N LEU A 121 0.58 -9.13 -7.64
CA LEU A 121 -0.56 -9.29 -8.55
C LEU A 121 -1.65 -8.22 -8.36
N LEU A 122 -1.86 -7.74 -7.14
CA LEU A 122 -2.90 -6.74 -6.85
C LEU A 122 -2.59 -5.33 -7.35
N GLN A 123 -1.32 -4.93 -7.43
CA GLN A 123 -0.97 -3.53 -7.70
C GLN A 123 -0.07 -3.35 -8.92
N ARG A 124 0.99 -4.15 -9.05
CA ARG A 124 1.99 -3.94 -10.12
C ARG A 124 1.62 -4.68 -11.40
N LEU A 125 1.02 -5.86 -11.24
CA LEU A 125 0.56 -6.70 -12.35
C LEU A 125 -0.96 -6.66 -12.49
N SER A 126 -1.63 -5.72 -11.84
CA SER A 126 -3.06 -5.52 -12.00
C SER A 126 -3.37 -5.07 -13.43
N VAL A 127 -4.46 -5.58 -13.96
CA VAL A 127 -4.98 -5.20 -15.27
C VAL A 127 -6.33 -4.54 -15.06
N ASP A 128 -6.39 -3.26 -15.42
CA ASP A 128 -7.60 -2.47 -15.30
C ASP A 128 -8.46 -2.56 -16.56
N LEU A 129 -9.71 -2.11 -16.44
CA LEU A 129 -10.64 -2.00 -17.56
C LEU A 129 -10.22 -0.89 -18.54
N ALA A 130 -10.61 -1.07 -19.80
CA ALA A 130 -10.51 0.00 -20.79
C ALA A 130 -11.45 1.15 -20.41
N LYS A 131 -10.88 2.35 -20.18
CA LYS A 131 -11.62 3.55 -19.78
C LYS A 131 -12.26 4.23 -20.99
N GLN A 132 -13.41 3.74 -21.44
CA GLN A 132 -14.26 4.43 -22.42
C GLN A 132 -15.11 5.48 -21.68
N ILE A 133 -14.83 6.76 -21.90
CA ILE A 133 -15.48 7.87 -21.19
C ILE A 133 -16.55 8.50 -22.09
N GLU A 134 -17.79 8.46 -21.63
CA GLU A 134 -18.95 9.14 -22.23
C GLU A 134 -19.64 9.92 -21.12
N ILE A 135 -19.80 11.24 -21.31
CA ILE A 135 -20.36 12.14 -20.29
C ILE A 135 -21.70 12.65 -20.81
N SER A 136 -22.76 12.41 -20.04
CA SER A 136 -24.11 12.85 -20.39
C SER A 136 -24.36 14.33 -20.04
N GLU A 137 -23.60 14.88 -19.09
CA GLU A 137 -23.79 16.24 -18.59
C GLU A 137 -23.14 17.27 -19.52
N PRO A 138 -23.90 18.20 -20.12
CA PRO A 138 -23.37 19.18 -21.06
C PRO A 138 -22.52 20.27 -20.41
N GLU A 139 -22.57 20.42 -19.08
CA GLU A 139 -21.84 21.45 -18.33
C GLU A 139 -20.37 21.07 -18.06
N VAL A 140 -20.05 19.78 -18.14
CA VAL A 140 -18.72 19.25 -17.84
C VAL A 140 -17.83 19.41 -19.07
N SER A 141 -16.93 20.40 -19.03
CA SER A 141 -15.96 20.66 -20.10
C SER A 141 -14.61 19.98 -19.90
N GLU A 142 -14.27 19.64 -18.66
CA GLU A 142 -13.01 18.97 -18.28
C GLU A 142 -13.32 17.69 -17.49
N PHE A 143 -12.61 16.61 -17.81
CA PHE A 143 -12.78 15.32 -17.14
C PHE A 143 -11.47 14.77 -16.60
N VAL A 144 -11.46 14.42 -15.32
CA VAL A 144 -10.34 13.73 -14.67
C VAL A 144 -10.46 12.24 -14.95
N VAL A 145 -9.60 11.71 -15.82
CA VAL A 145 -9.60 10.30 -16.27
C VAL A 145 -9.58 9.27 -15.12
N ASN A 146 -9.05 9.64 -13.95
CA ASN A 146 -8.98 8.77 -12.78
C ASN A 146 -10.29 8.66 -11.99
N ASN A 147 -11.25 9.56 -12.21
CA ASN A 147 -12.57 9.50 -11.57
C ASN A 147 -13.58 8.68 -12.37
N TRP A 148 -13.15 8.03 -13.46
CA TRP A 148 -14.01 7.15 -14.24
C TRP A 148 -14.30 5.87 -13.47
N ASN A 149 -15.58 5.55 -13.34
CA ASN A 149 -16.06 4.31 -12.75
C ASN A 149 -16.76 3.46 -13.81
N PRO A 150 -16.67 2.12 -13.73
CA PRO A 150 -17.39 1.23 -14.62
C PRO A 150 -18.92 1.35 -14.41
N PRO A 151 -19.74 0.96 -15.39
CA PRO A 151 -21.19 0.86 -15.24
C PRO A 151 -21.57 -0.03 -14.05
N HIS A 152 -22.65 0.33 -13.35
CA HIS A 152 -23.06 -0.34 -12.11
C HIS A 152 -23.26 -1.86 -12.28
N ASP A 153 -23.92 -2.27 -13.36
CA ASP A 153 -24.20 -3.68 -13.64
C ASP A 153 -22.91 -4.48 -13.84
N MET A 154 -21.92 -3.90 -14.51
CA MET A 154 -20.60 -4.52 -14.69
C MET A 154 -19.84 -4.60 -13.37
N GLN A 155 -19.90 -3.54 -12.55
CA GLN A 155 -19.27 -3.52 -11.23
C GLN A 155 -19.85 -4.61 -10.33
N LEU A 156 -21.17 -4.80 -10.32
CA LEU A 156 -21.83 -5.85 -9.54
C LEU A 156 -21.38 -7.26 -9.96
N ILE A 157 -21.17 -7.51 -11.25
CA ILE A 157 -20.65 -8.81 -11.72
C ILE A 157 -19.18 -8.98 -11.30
N LEU A 158 -18.36 -7.92 -11.40
CA LEU A 158 -16.95 -7.96 -11.05
C LEU A 158 -16.70 -8.13 -9.54
N GLU A 159 -17.50 -7.48 -8.69
CA GLU A 159 -17.40 -7.63 -7.23
C GLU A 159 -17.70 -9.07 -6.78
N GLN A 160 -18.54 -9.78 -7.53
CA GLN A 160 -18.85 -11.18 -7.25
C GLN A 160 -17.69 -12.14 -7.55
N LEU A 161 -16.73 -11.75 -8.40
CA LEU A 161 -15.50 -12.53 -8.63
C LEU A 161 -14.59 -12.56 -7.40
N ALA A 162 -14.74 -11.61 -6.47
CA ALA A 162 -13.99 -11.60 -5.22
C ALA A 162 -14.56 -12.57 -4.17
N ASP A 163 -15.77 -13.11 -4.37
CA ASP A 163 -16.39 -14.04 -3.44
C ASP A 163 -15.92 -15.48 -3.70
N PRO A 164 -15.20 -16.13 -2.76
CA PRO A 164 -14.68 -17.48 -2.94
C PRO A 164 -15.77 -18.55 -3.04
N LYS A 165 -17.03 -18.23 -2.70
CA LYS A 165 -18.15 -19.18 -2.77
C LYS A 165 -18.77 -19.28 -4.16
N LYS A 166 -18.50 -18.32 -5.04
CA LYS A 166 -19.13 -18.25 -6.37
C LYS A 166 -18.31 -18.99 -7.40
N ASP A 167 -19.00 -19.68 -8.30
CA ASP A 167 -18.35 -20.39 -9.39
C ASP A 167 -17.90 -19.41 -10.48
N SER A 168 -16.59 -19.39 -10.72
CA SER A 168 -15.95 -18.60 -11.76
C SER A 168 -16.56 -18.82 -13.16
N ALA A 169 -16.98 -20.05 -13.49
CA ALA A 169 -17.54 -20.36 -14.80
C ALA A 169 -18.93 -19.72 -15.00
N GLN A 170 -19.75 -19.70 -13.94
CA GLN A 170 -21.05 -19.06 -13.97
C GLN A 170 -20.91 -17.54 -14.10
N LEU A 171 -19.96 -16.93 -13.39
CA LEU A 171 -19.69 -15.49 -13.48
C LEU A 171 -19.16 -15.09 -14.86
N GLN A 172 -18.31 -15.91 -15.48
CA GLN A 172 -17.86 -15.71 -16.87
C GLN A 172 -19.05 -15.73 -17.83
N SER A 173 -19.95 -16.70 -17.70
CA SER A 173 -21.15 -16.76 -18.55
C SER A 173 -22.06 -15.54 -18.38
N GLN A 174 -22.22 -15.02 -17.15
CA GLN A 174 -22.98 -13.79 -16.91
C GLN A 174 -22.30 -12.57 -17.56
N LEU A 175 -20.97 -12.49 -17.48
CA LEU A 175 -20.20 -11.42 -18.12
C LEU A 175 -20.35 -11.45 -19.65
N ASP A 176 -20.25 -12.64 -20.26
CA ASP A 176 -20.42 -12.81 -21.70
C ASP A 176 -21.82 -12.41 -22.17
N GLN A 177 -22.86 -12.82 -21.44
CA GLN A 177 -24.23 -12.41 -21.72
C GLN A 177 -24.40 -10.89 -21.63
N HIS A 178 -23.83 -10.26 -20.60
CA HIS A 178 -23.87 -8.81 -20.43
C HIS A 178 -23.14 -8.08 -21.58
N LEU A 179 -21.97 -8.59 -22.01
CA LEU A 179 -21.25 -8.02 -23.15
C LEU A 179 -22.05 -8.16 -24.46
N ASP A 180 -22.72 -9.28 -24.67
CA ASP A 180 -23.55 -9.50 -25.85
C ASP A 180 -24.79 -8.61 -25.84
N GLN A 181 -25.41 -8.40 -24.68
CA GLN A 181 -26.50 -7.43 -24.53
C GLN A 181 -26.05 -6.01 -24.93
N ILE A 182 -24.89 -5.55 -24.43
CA ILE A 182 -24.35 -4.23 -24.81
C ILE A 182 -24.11 -4.13 -26.32
N LYS A 183 -23.56 -5.17 -26.95
CA LYS A 183 -23.34 -5.19 -28.42
C LYS A 183 -24.66 -5.07 -29.16
N MET A 184 -25.69 -5.82 -28.75
CA MET A 184 -27.01 -5.80 -29.37
C MET A 184 -27.70 -4.44 -29.21
N GLU A 185 -27.66 -3.84 -28.01
CA GLU A 185 -28.24 -2.53 -27.74
C GLU A 185 -27.55 -1.43 -28.55
N ARG A 186 -26.21 -1.39 -28.56
CA ARG A 186 -25.45 -0.44 -29.38
C ARG A 186 -25.76 -0.60 -30.86
N ALA A 187 -25.84 -1.83 -31.37
CA ALA A 187 -26.18 -2.09 -32.77
C ALA A 187 -27.60 -1.62 -33.10
N LYS A 188 -28.58 -1.93 -32.24
CA LYS A 188 -29.98 -1.50 -32.40
C LYS A 188 -30.09 0.02 -32.52
N TYR A 189 -29.57 0.75 -31.54
CA TYR A 189 -29.65 2.22 -31.54
C TYR A 189 -28.86 2.85 -32.68
N THR A 190 -27.73 2.28 -33.09
CA THR A 190 -26.94 2.79 -34.23
C THR A 190 -27.72 2.64 -35.54
N ILE A 191 -28.37 1.50 -35.76
CA ILE A 191 -29.17 1.24 -36.96
C ILE A 191 -30.40 2.16 -36.97
N GLU A 192 -31.11 2.27 -35.85
CA GLU A 192 -32.29 3.13 -35.73
C GLU A 192 -31.96 4.60 -35.99
N ASN A 193 -30.87 5.09 -35.39
CA ASN A 193 -30.43 6.48 -35.58
C ASN A 193 -30.04 6.77 -37.04
N LYS A 194 -29.29 5.85 -37.67
CA LYS A 194 -28.83 6.04 -39.05
C LYS A 194 -29.94 5.92 -40.09
N TYR A 195 -30.87 4.99 -39.94
CA TYR A 195 -31.87 4.73 -40.98
C TYR A 195 -33.20 5.42 -40.70
N SER A 196 -33.69 5.42 -39.47
CA SER A 196 -35.00 6.01 -39.15
C SER A 196 -34.89 7.51 -38.84
N LEU A 197 -34.02 7.89 -37.91
CA LEU A 197 -33.92 9.30 -37.49
C LEU A 197 -33.30 10.19 -38.57
N GLN A 198 -32.31 9.69 -39.32
CA GLN A 198 -31.72 10.46 -40.42
C GLN A 198 -32.70 10.68 -41.58
N GLU A 199 -33.53 9.68 -41.91
CA GLU A 199 -34.54 9.80 -42.95
C GLU A 199 -35.62 10.81 -42.56
N THR A 200 -36.16 10.70 -41.35
CA THR A 200 -37.16 11.65 -40.84
C THR A 200 -36.59 13.07 -40.72
N LEU A 201 -35.34 13.24 -40.30
CA LEU A 201 -34.67 14.54 -40.28
C LEU A 201 -34.54 15.15 -41.69
N ASN A 202 -34.23 14.33 -42.69
CA ASN A 202 -34.13 14.78 -44.08
C ASN A 202 -35.49 15.21 -44.64
N GLU A 203 -36.56 14.49 -44.31
CA GLU A 203 -37.93 14.85 -44.69
C GLU A 203 -38.36 16.15 -44.04
N ILE A 204 -38.19 16.28 -42.72
CA ILE A 204 -38.49 17.51 -41.98
C ILE A 204 -37.69 18.69 -42.54
N ASN A 205 -36.40 18.50 -42.86
CA ASN A 205 -35.60 19.56 -43.49
C ASN A 205 -36.15 19.98 -44.85
N LYS A 206 -36.67 19.05 -45.67
CA LYS A 206 -37.32 19.40 -46.95
C LYS A 206 -38.60 20.20 -46.70
N GLU A 207 -39.41 19.80 -45.74
CA GLU A 207 -40.64 20.51 -45.38
C GLU A 207 -40.36 21.91 -44.82
N VAL A 208 -39.41 22.04 -43.89
CA VAL A 208 -38.99 23.34 -43.33
C VAL A 208 -38.48 24.26 -44.45
N ASN A 209 -37.69 23.75 -45.39
CA ASN A 209 -37.23 24.54 -46.52
C ASN A 209 -38.36 24.91 -47.48
N TYR A 210 -39.34 24.03 -47.69
CA TYR A 210 -40.54 24.33 -48.47
C TYR A 210 -41.35 25.44 -47.81
N TRP A 211 -41.63 25.35 -46.51
CA TRP A 211 -42.31 26.39 -45.75
C TRP A 211 -41.55 27.71 -45.74
N ARG A 212 -40.21 27.67 -45.62
CA ARG A 212 -39.37 28.87 -45.73
C ARG A 212 -39.50 29.54 -47.10
N ARG A 213 -39.52 28.78 -48.19
CA ARG A 213 -39.74 29.34 -49.54
C ARG A 213 -41.12 29.95 -49.70
N ASN A 214 -42.15 29.28 -49.19
CA ASN A 214 -43.53 29.80 -49.23
C ASN A 214 -43.67 31.07 -48.40
N TRP A 215 -43.06 31.11 -47.21
CA TRP A 215 -43.03 32.30 -46.37
C TRP A 215 -42.36 33.46 -47.11
N ASN A 216 -41.18 33.24 -47.69
CA ASN A 216 -40.49 34.25 -48.49
C ASN A 216 -41.31 34.69 -49.72
N ALA A 217 -42.08 33.78 -50.34
CA ALA A 217 -42.95 34.11 -51.48
C ALA A 217 -44.11 35.00 -51.05
N ILE A 218 -44.74 34.70 -49.90
CA ILE A 218 -45.79 35.54 -49.30
C ILE A 218 -45.22 36.91 -48.89
N GLU A 219 -44.04 36.93 -48.28
CA GLU A 219 -43.34 38.17 -47.92
C GLU A 219 -43.05 39.02 -49.17
N ASN A 220 -42.56 38.41 -50.25
CA ASN A 220 -42.32 39.11 -51.52
C ASN A 220 -43.61 39.63 -52.18
N LEU A 221 -44.73 38.93 -52.02
CA LEU A 221 -46.04 39.38 -52.51
C LEU A 221 -46.59 40.57 -51.71
N MET A 222 -46.46 40.52 -50.37
CA MET A 222 -47.01 41.53 -49.47
C MET A 222 -46.12 42.78 -49.40
N PHE A 223 -44.81 42.59 -49.29
CA PHE A 223 -43.82 43.63 -48.95
C PHE A 223 -42.66 43.76 -49.93
N GLY A 224 -42.51 42.84 -50.87
CA GLY A 224 -41.42 42.86 -51.84
C GLY A 224 -41.54 44.01 -52.84
N ASP A 225 -40.42 44.38 -53.47
CA ASP A 225 -40.39 45.47 -54.46
C ASP A 225 -40.79 45.02 -55.88
N SER A 226 -41.48 43.88 -56.02
CA SER A 226 -41.96 43.42 -57.33
C SER A 226 -43.15 44.25 -57.83
N SER A 227 -43.31 44.39 -59.15
CA SER A 227 -44.41 45.15 -59.79
C SER A 227 -45.81 44.64 -59.43
N HIS A 228 -45.91 43.38 -59.01
CA HIS A 228 -47.15 42.74 -58.58
C HIS A 228 -47.31 42.68 -57.06
N SER A 229 -46.40 43.30 -56.30
CA SER A 229 -46.53 43.38 -54.85
C SER A 229 -47.71 44.25 -54.45
N ILE A 230 -48.36 43.89 -53.36
CA ILE A 230 -49.49 44.65 -52.81
C ILE A 230 -49.05 46.06 -52.41
N LYS A 231 -47.83 46.21 -51.87
CA LYS A 231 -47.24 47.52 -51.56
C LYS A 231 -47.15 48.43 -52.78
N LYS A 232 -46.64 47.95 -53.92
CA LYS A 232 -46.57 48.76 -55.16
C LYS A 232 -47.93 48.97 -55.81
N MET A 233 -48.84 48.00 -55.70
CA MET A 233 -50.22 48.13 -56.18
C MET A 233 -51.00 49.20 -55.39
N LEU A 234 -50.81 49.27 -54.07
CA LEU A 234 -51.39 50.33 -53.25
C LEU A 234 -50.78 51.70 -53.61
N GLN A 235 -49.46 51.78 -53.79
CA GLN A 235 -48.81 53.01 -54.25
C GLN A 235 -49.30 53.47 -55.63
N SER A 236 -49.54 52.55 -56.57
CA SER A 236 -50.06 52.91 -57.90
C SER A 236 -51.53 53.33 -57.86
N ILE A 237 -52.35 52.73 -56.98
CA ILE A 237 -53.72 53.18 -56.70
C ILE A 237 -53.73 54.59 -56.10
N ASP A 238 -52.83 54.89 -55.15
CA ASP A 238 -52.69 56.23 -54.58
C ASP A 238 -52.24 57.26 -55.65
N LEU A 239 -51.35 56.87 -56.57
CA LEU A 239 -50.96 57.70 -57.72
C LEU A 239 -52.10 57.91 -58.73
N LEU A 240 -52.95 56.91 -58.94
CA LEU A 240 -54.14 57.07 -59.80
C LEU A 240 -55.18 57.96 -59.15
N ARG A 241 -55.38 57.83 -57.84
CA ARG A 241 -56.30 58.68 -57.07
C ARG A 241 -55.88 60.15 -57.13
N THR A 242 -54.59 60.44 -56.93
CA THR A 242 -54.07 61.80 -57.05
C THR A 242 -54.24 62.38 -58.46
N LYS A 243 -54.07 61.58 -59.52
CA LYS A 243 -54.37 61.99 -60.91
C LYS A 243 -55.84 62.18 -61.23
N LEU A 244 -56.74 61.48 -60.54
CA LEU A 244 -58.19 61.65 -60.65
C LEU A 244 -58.68 62.90 -59.88
N GLU A 245 -57.95 63.31 -58.86
CA GLU A 245 -58.17 64.55 -58.12
C GLU A 245 -57.53 65.77 -58.82
N GLU A 246 -56.68 65.57 -59.83
CA GLU A 246 -56.19 66.63 -60.73
C GLU A 246 -57.26 66.96 -61.81
N PRO A 247 -57.73 68.23 -61.91
CA PRO A 247 -58.76 68.60 -62.86
C PRO A 247 -58.24 68.58 -64.30
N ILE A 248 -59.08 68.09 -65.22
CA ILE A 248 -58.86 68.12 -66.67
C ILE A 248 -58.57 69.56 -67.11
N GLN A 249 -57.30 69.87 -67.32
CA GLN A 249 -56.85 71.06 -68.04
C GLN A 249 -55.99 70.67 -69.23
N SER A 250 -56.65 70.47 -70.36
CA SER A 250 -56.13 70.74 -71.71
C SER A 250 -57.35 71.11 -72.55
N CYS A 251 -57.85 72.35 -72.43
CA CYS A 251 -57.47 73.49 -73.27
C CYS A 251 -57.40 73.15 -74.76
N GLU A 252 -58.54 73.34 -75.43
CA GLU A 252 -58.60 74.00 -76.74
C GLU A 252 -57.68 75.22 -76.75
N GLN A 253 -56.86 75.35 -77.80
CA GLN A 253 -56.64 76.59 -78.56
C GLN A 253 -55.67 76.33 -79.73
N ASP A 254 -56.20 76.58 -80.93
CA ASP A 254 -55.59 76.88 -82.25
C ASP A 254 -54.36 76.12 -82.76
#